data_AF-A0A939DRD5-F1
#
_entry.id   AF-A0A939DRD5-F1
#
_cell.length_a   1.000
_cell.length_b   1.000
_cell.length_c   1.000
_cell.angle_alpha   90.00
_cell.angle_beta   90.00
_cell.angle_gamma   90.00
#
_symmetry.space_group_name_H-M   'P 1'
#
loop_
_entity.id
_entity.type
_entity.pdbx_description
1 polymer ?
#
loop_
_entity_poly.entity_id
_entity_poly.type
_entity_poly.pdbx_seq_one_letter_code
_entity_poly.pdbx_strand_id
1 'polypeptide(L)'
;MTVLNETKLAMGRKGKRHAELGSASFTSTSIIRESANLATRQGDKWVYQRKPRKCPECGSNKIADILYGLVNYSGAQQDHAAGKIAIGGCDVMDAWEGNLERTWSCAVCGVDLFRKGRSPWGGE
;
A
#
# COMPACT_ATOMS: atom_id res chain seq x y z
N MET A 1 -39.64 -34.33 19.08
CA MET A 1 -39.91 -33.24 20.03
C MET A 1 -39.83 -31.94 19.26
N THR A 2 -40.98 -31.35 19.01
CA THR A 2 -41.20 -30.11 18.27
C THR A 2 -41.19 -28.96 19.26
N VAL A 3 -40.35 -27.93 19.08
CA VAL A 3 -40.60 -26.62 19.68
C VAL A 3 -40.11 -25.54 18.71
N LEU A 4 -41.07 -24.91 18.05
CA LEU A 4 -40.95 -23.59 17.44
C LEU A 4 -40.76 -22.58 18.57
N ASN A 5 -39.87 -21.60 18.40
CA ASN A 5 -39.91 -20.39 19.20
C ASN A 5 -39.94 -19.17 18.29
N GLU A 6 -41.16 -18.65 18.14
CA GLU A 6 -41.44 -17.28 17.74
C GLU A 6 -41.16 -16.36 18.94
N THR A 7 -40.57 -15.18 18.70
CA THR A 7 -40.77 -14.04 19.60
C THR A 7 -40.97 -12.76 18.81
N LYS A 8 -42.03 -12.08 19.22
CA LYS A 8 -42.74 -10.95 18.61
C LYS A 8 -42.13 -9.60 18.99
N LEU A 9 -42.41 -8.62 18.11
CA LEU A 9 -42.71 -7.20 18.36
C LEU A 9 -41.70 -6.31 19.11
N ALA A 10 -41.33 -5.18 18.49
CA ALA A 10 -41.83 -3.87 18.93
C ALA A 10 -41.56 -2.76 17.89
N MET A 11 -42.61 -2.00 17.58
CA MET A 11 -42.59 -0.75 16.84
C MET A 11 -42.03 0.39 17.73
N GLY A 12 -41.27 1.32 17.16
CA GLY A 12 -40.74 2.52 17.85
C GLY A 12 -40.75 3.74 16.92
N ARG A 13 -41.18 4.89 17.45
CA ARG A 13 -41.77 6.03 16.72
C ARG A 13 -40.78 7.04 16.13
N LYS A 14 -41.26 7.68 15.05
CA LYS A 14 -41.04 9.06 14.54
C LYS A 14 -40.12 9.98 15.37
N GLY A 15 -39.21 10.65 14.65
CA GLY A 15 -38.57 11.90 15.09
C GLY A 15 -38.03 12.71 13.91
N LYS A 16 -38.88 13.54 13.29
CA LYS A 16 -38.45 14.68 12.45
C LYS A 16 -37.91 15.78 13.37
N ARG A 17 -36.70 16.28 13.13
CA ARG A 17 -36.32 17.66 13.47
C ARG A 17 -35.39 18.20 12.39
N HIS A 18 -35.86 19.27 11.75
CA HIS A 18 -35.08 20.21 10.95
C HIS A 18 -34.34 21.17 11.90
N ALA A 19 -33.07 21.46 11.60
CA ALA A 19 -32.23 22.58 12.05
C ALA A 19 -30.79 22.15 11.73
N GLU A 20 -29.87 22.91 11.16
CA GLU A 20 -29.76 24.33 10.82
C GLU A 20 -28.69 24.40 9.72
N LEU A 21 -28.90 25.24 8.71
CA LEU A 21 -27.88 25.63 7.74
C LEU A 21 -26.90 26.57 8.44
N GLY A 22 -25.90 26.01 9.10
CA GLY A 22 -24.72 26.73 9.56
C GLY A 22 -23.74 26.91 8.42
N SER A 23 -23.71 28.11 7.83
CA SER A 23 -22.69 28.57 6.91
C SER A 23 -21.35 28.71 7.64
N ALA A 24 -20.57 27.63 7.68
CA ALA A 24 -19.16 27.70 8.05
C ALA A 24 -18.32 27.93 6.79
N SER A 25 -18.07 29.19 6.49
CA SER A 25 -16.97 29.61 5.62
C SER A 25 -15.66 29.31 6.32
N PHE A 26 -15.14 28.08 6.15
CA PHE A 26 -13.75 27.78 6.45
C PHE A 26 -12.96 27.79 5.15
N THR A 27 -12.30 28.92 4.91
CA THR A 27 -11.18 29.02 4.01
C THR A 27 -10.05 28.14 4.56
N SER A 28 -9.80 26.99 3.92
CA SER A 28 -8.51 26.34 4.06
C SER A 28 -8.13 25.67 2.75
N THR A 29 -7.39 26.42 1.96
CA THR A 29 -6.60 25.98 0.81
C THR A 29 -5.53 24.99 1.29
N SER A 30 -5.90 23.73 1.54
CA SER A 30 -4.92 22.67 1.87
C SER A 30 -5.40 21.23 1.58
N ILE A 31 -6.36 21.06 0.69
CA ILE A 31 -6.85 19.77 0.15
C ILE A 31 -6.45 19.80 -1.34
N ILE A 32 -5.50 19.07 -1.94
CA ILE A 32 -4.88 17.74 -1.76
C ILE A 32 -3.47 17.84 -2.36
N ARG A 33 -2.39 17.65 -1.59
CA ARG A 33 -1.05 17.32 -2.12
C ARG A 33 -0.67 15.85 -1.84
N GLU A 34 -1.64 15.04 -1.44
CA GLU A 34 -1.52 13.60 -1.16
C GLU A 34 -1.46 12.74 -2.44
N SER A 35 -1.38 13.34 -3.63
CA SER A 35 -1.60 12.62 -4.90
C SER A 35 -0.38 11.85 -5.41
N ALA A 36 0.77 11.94 -4.74
CA ALA A 36 2.01 11.30 -5.20
C ALA A 36 2.20 9.84 -4.73
N ASN A 37 1.32 9.34 -3.86
CA ASN A 37 1.42 8.02 -3.22
C ASN A 37 0.23 7.08 -3.48
N LEU A 38 -0.65 7.39 -4.45
CA LEU A 38 -1.77 6.48 -4.76
C LEU A 38 -1.24 5.17 -5.33
N ALA A 39 -1.13 4.18 -4.44
CA ALA A 39 -0.96 2.79 -4.80
C ALA A 39 -2.11 2.41 -5.73
N THR A 40 -1.80 2.09 -6.98
CA THR A 40 -2.80 1.47 -7.85
C THR A 40 -2.67 -0.02 -7.62
N ARG A 41 -3.65 -0.68 -6.98
CA ARG A 41 -3.69 -2.15 -7.00
C ARG A 41 -3.92 -2.60 -8.43
N GLN A 42 -2.93 -3.26 -9.02
CA GLN A 42 -3.12 -4.01 -10.27
C GLN A 42 -3.24 -5.48 -9.86
N GLY A 43 -4.49 -5.96 -9.69
CA GLY A 43 -4.76 -7.27 -9.10
C GLY A 43 -4.34 -7.35 -7.63
N ASP A 44 -3.48 -8.33 -7.32
CA ASP A 44 -2.97 -8.59 -5.95
C ASP A 44 -1.65 -7.89 -5.64
N LYS A 45 -1.18 -7.02 -6.54
CA LYS A 45 0.11 -6.31 -6.38
C LYS A 45 -0.07 -4.83 -6.07
N TRP A 46 0.81 -4.34 -5.19
CA TRP A 46 0.92 -2.92 -4.85
C TRP A 46 1.85 -2.21 -5.84
N VAL A 47 1.29 -1.40 -6.74
CA VAL A 47 2.05 -0.73 -7.81
C VAL A 47 2.15 0.77 -7.58
N TYR A 48 3.36 1.31 -7.75
CA TYR A 48 3.66 2.73 -7.59
C TYR A 48 4.54 3.27 -8.71
N GLN A 49 4.40 4.56 -9.01
CA GLN A 49 5.32 5.27 -9.91
C GLN A 49 6.64 5.67 -9.23
N ARG A 50 6.59 5.87 -7.90
CA ARG A 50 7.71 6.33 -7.07
C ARG A 50 7.72 5.55 -5.76
N LYS A 51 8.86 5.53 -5.07
CA LYS A 51 9.01 4.83 -3.80
C LYS A 51 7.98 5.35 -2.78
N PRO A 52 7.10 4.49 -2.24
CA PRO A 52 6.11 4.92 -1.26
C PRO A 52 6.79 5.30 0.05
N ARG A 53 6.20 6.28 0.75
CA ARG A 53 6.68 6.72 2.08
C ARG A 53 6.23 5.79 3.21
N LYS A 54 5.15 5.05 3.00
CA LYS A 54 4.53 4.15 3.98
C LYS A 54 4.11 2.85 3.32
N CYS A 55 4.20 1.76 4.08
CA CYS A 55 3.73 0.45 3.67
C CYS A 55 2.18 0.42 3.66
N PRO A 56 1.54 -0.07 2.59
CA PRO A 56 0.08 -0.18 2.54
C PRO A 56 -0.47 -1.28 3.46
N GLU A 57 0.31 -2.32 3.77
CA GLU A 57 -0.14 -3.45 4.61
C GLU A 57 -0.03 -3.14 6.11
N CYS A 58 1.14 -2.68 6.57
CA CYS A 58 1.41 -2.50 8.00
C CYS A 58 1.54 -1.03 8.45
N GLY A 59 1.51 -0.07 7.52
CA GLY A 59 1.65 1.36 7.84
C GLY A 59 3.07 1.83 8.20
N SER A 60 4.06 0.92 8.24
CA SER A 60 5.46 1.23 8.55
C SER A 60 6.08 2.21 7.54
N ASN A 61 7.00 3.05 7.99
CA ASN A 61 7.81 3.94 7.16
C ASN A 61 9.14 3.31 6.70
N LYS A 62 9.42 2.05 7.07
CA LYS A 62 10.64 1.33 6.71
C LYS A 62 10.45 0.57 5.39
N ILE A 63 10.65 1.28 4.28
CA ILE A 63 10.63 0.71 2.93
C ILE A 63 12.06 0.58 2.41
N ALA A 64 12.51 -0.67 2.25
CA ALA A 64 13.83 -1.02 1.79
C ALA A 64 13.91 -1.05 0.25
N ASP A 65 15.05 -0.66 -0.31
CA ASP A 65 15.35 -0.89 -1.73
C ASP A 65 15.86 -2.32 -1.93
N ILE A 66 15.33 -3.03 -2.91
CA ILE A 66 15.78 -4.38 -3.20
C ILE A 66 17.03 -4.30 -4.08
N LEU A 67 18.12 -4.86 -3.59
CA LEU A 67 19.36 -5.04 -4.35
C LEU A 67 19.40 -6.46 -4.89
N TYR A 68 19.56 -6.56 -6.21
CA TYR A 68 19.76 -7.81 -6.93
C TYR A 68 21.22 -7.96 -7.36
N GLY A 69 21.63 -9.20 -7.61
CA GLY A 69 22.97 -9.56 -8.04
C GLY A 69 23.93 -9.83 -6.88
N LEU A 70 25.23 -9.78 -7.18
CA LEU A 70 26.27 -10.04 -6.20
C LEU A 70 26.56 -8.77 -5.38
N VAL A 71 25.89 -8.66 -4.24
CA VAL A 71 26.09 -7.54 -3.32
C VAL A 71 27.37 -7.74 -2.51
N ASN A 72 28.24 -6.73 -2.46
CA ASN A 72 29.35 -6.72 -1.51
C ASN A 72 28.80 -6.58 -0.08
N TYR A 73 28.58 -7.72 0.59
CA TYR A 73 27.88 -7.76 1.86
C TYR A 73 28.60 -6.96 2.96
N SER A 74 29.94 -6.87 2.94
CA SER A 74 30.67 -6.13 3.98
C SER A 74 30.33 -4.64 3.99
N GLY A 75 30.06 -4.04 2.82
CA GLY A 75 29.58 -2.65 2.72
C GLY A 75 28.07 -2.50 2.94
N ALA A 76 27.30 -3.55 2.66
CA ALA A 76 25.84 -3.53 2.69
C ALA A 76 25.24 -3.98 4.04
N GLN A 77 26.02 -4.63 4.90
CA GLN A 77 25.53 -5.28 6.12
C GLN A 77 24.81 -4.32 7.07
N GLN A 78 25.35 -3.11 7.26
CA GLN A 78 24.76 -2.11 8.15
C GLN A 78 23.41 -1.61 7.61
N ASP A 79 23.33 -1.35 6.31
CA ASP A 79 22.10 -0.88 5.67
C ASP A 79 21.04 -1.98 5.59
N HIS A 80 21.47 -3.23 5.43
CA HIS A 80 20.58 -4.39 5.50
C HIS A 80 20.01 -4.57 6.91
N ALA A 81 20.87 -4.52 7.94
CA ALA A 81 20.44 -4.58 9.34
C ALA A 81 19.53 -3.41 9.74
N ALA A 82 19.76 -2.23 9.17
CA ALA A 82 18.91 -1.06 9.37
C ALA A 82 17.57 -1.12 8.60
N GLY A 83 17.39 -2.09 7.70
CA GLY A 83 16.21 -2.23 6.85
C GLY A 83 16.11 -1.16 5.75
N LYS A 84 17.24 -0.57 5.33
CA LYS A 84 17.29 0.34 4.19
C LYS A 84 17.37 -0.41 2.86
N ILE A 85 17.97 -1.60 2.87
CA ILE A 85 18.09 -2.47 1.70
C ILE A 85 17.62 -3.88 2.03
N ALA A 86 17.06 -4.56 1.03
CA ALA A 86 16.70 -5.97 1.07
C ALA A 86 17.46 -6.69 -0.05
N ILE A 87 17.83 -7.96 0.16
CA ILE A 87 18.56 -8.74 -0.85
C ILE A 87 17.56 -9.55 -1.66
N GLY A 88 17.44 -9.23 -2.95
CA GLY A 88 16.45 -9.82 -3.86
C GLY A 88 16.87 -11.13 -4.51
N GLY A 89 18.14 -11.52 -4.38
CA GLY A 89 18.73 -12.69 -5.03
C GLY A 89 19.65 -12.31 -6.19
N CYS A 90 20.11 -13.31 -6.96
CA CYS A 90 21.05 -13.10 -8.06
C CYS A 90 20.37 -12.66 -9.37
N ASP A 91 19.13 -13.11 -9.59
CA ASP A 91 18.42 -12.89 -10.85
C ASP A 91 17.36 -11.78 -10.70
N VAL A 92 17.29 -10.93 -11.72
CA VAL A 92 16.32 -9.85 -11.87
C VAL A 92 15.13 -10.33 -12.70
N MET A 93 15.21 -11.47 -13.40
CA MET A 93 14.12 -11.97 -14.24
C MET A 93 12.83 -12.16 -13.45
N ASP A 94 12.90 -12.70 -12.24
CA ASP A 94 11.74 -12.84 -11.34
C ASP A 94 11.28 -11.52 -10.71
N ALA A 95 12.09 -10.46 -10.84
CA ALA A 95 11.72 -9.13 -10.41
C ALA A 95 10.85 -8.40 -11.43
N TRP A 96 10.71 -8.89 -12.67
CA TRP A 96 9.89 -8.25 -13.70
C TRP A 96 8.67 -9.11 -14.07
N GLU A 97 7.49 -8.50 -14.03
CA GLU A 97 6.28 -9.10 -14.58
C GLU A 97 5.54 -8.07 -15.43
N GLY A 98 5.56 -8.27 -16.76
CA GLY A 98 5.06 -7.27 -17.71
C GLY A 98 5.79 -5.94 -17.54
N ASN A 99 5.05 -4.89 -17.17
CA ASN A 99 5.58 -3.53 -16.94
C ASN A 99 5.80 -3.21 -15.45
N LEU A 100 5.87 -4.23 -14.60
CA LEU A 100 6.06 -4.09 -13.15
C LEU A 100 7.40 -4.64 -12.72
N GLU A 101 8.13 -3.85 -11.92
CA GLU A 101 9.44 -4.20 -11.38
C GLU A 101 9.37 -4.28 -9.86
N ARG A 102 9.79 -5.39 -9.26
CA ARG A 102 9.88 -5.59 -7.82
C ARG A 102 11.10 -4.82 -7.27
N THR A 103 10.93 -3.52 -7.05
CA THR A 103 12.02 -2.60 -6.67
C THR A 103 12.12 -2.41 -5.16
N TRP A 104 11.04 -2.55 -4.41
CA TRP A 104 11.01 -2.25 -2.98
C TRP A 104 10.35 -3.36 -2.17
N SER A 105 10.75 -3.48 -0.90
CA SER A 105 10.11 -4.37 0.06
C SER A 105 9.97 -3.68 1.41
N CYS A 106 8.91 -3.99 2.17
CA CYS A 106 8.79 -3.49 3.53
C CYS A 106 9.71 -4.27 4.47
N ALA A 107 10.59 -3.58 5.19
CA ALA A 107 11.50 -4.21 6.13
C ALA A 107 10.81 -4.79 7.39
N VAL A 108 9.50 -4.55 7.57
CA VAL A 108 8.73 -5.01 8.74
C VAL A 108 7.85 -6.19 8.40
N CYS A 109 6.96 -6.06 7.42
CA CYS A 109 6.04 -7.14 7.03
C CYS A 109 6.51 -7.95 5.80
N GLY A 110 7.60 -7.54 5.15
CA GLY A 110 8.14 -8.23 3.98
C GLY A 110 7.34 -8.05 2.70
N VAL A 111 6.24 -7.28 2.69
CA VAL A 111 5.43 -7.09 1.48
C VAL A 111 6.24 -6.49 0.35
N ASP A 112 6.06 -7.05 -0.84
CA ASP A 112 6.68 -6.58 -2.07
C ASP A 112 5.91 -5.44 -2.71
N LEU A 113 6.65 -4.42 -3.14
CA LEU A 113 6.11 -3.20 -3.72
C LEU A 113 6.75 -3.00 -5.09
N PHE A 114 5.88 -2.84 -6.09
CA PHE A 114 6.29 -2.82 -7.48
C PHE A 114 6.36 -1.38 -8.00
N ARG A 115 7.41 -1.09 -8.76
CA ARG A 115 7.52 0.11 -9.56
C ARG A 115 6.88 -0.13 -10.92
N LYS A 116 6.08 0.81 -11.39
CA LYS A 116 5.64 0.83 -12.78
C LYS A 116 6.82 1.25 -13.65
N GLY A 117 7.42 0.29 -14.33
CA GLY A 117 8.55 0.48 -15.24
C GLY A 117 8.11 0.44 -16.71
N ARG A 118 9.06 0.71 -17.61
CA ARG A 118 9.01 0.16 -18.96
C ARG A 118 9.77 -1.16 -18.90
N SER A 119 9.12 -2.27 -19.28
CA SER A 119 9.81 -3.56 -19.43
C SER A 119 11.10 -3.36 -20.24
N PRO A 120 12.27 -3.86 -19.78
CA PRO A 120 13.51 -3.81 -20.56
C PRO A 120 13.40 -4.58 -21.86
N TRP A 121 12.47 -5.54 -21.91
CA TRP A 121 12.29 -6.48 -23.00
C TRP A 121 11.30 -6.00 -24.06
N GLY A 122 10.72 -4.81 -23.93
CA GLY A 122 9.83 -4.21 -24.92
C GLY A 122 8.58 -5.05 -25.19
N GLY A 123 7.52 -4.85 -24.40
CA GLY A 123 6.20 -5.36 -24.77
C GLY A 123 5.53 -4.41 -25.76
N GLU A 124 5.24 -4.91 -26.97
CA GLU A 124 4.33 -4.29 -27.96
C GLU A 124 2.96 -3.95 -27.37
#